data_AF-A0A940BGT0-F1
#
_entry.id   AF-A0A940BGT0-F1
#
_cell.length_a   1.000
_cell.length_b   1.000
_cell.length_c   1.000
_cell.angle_alpha   90.00
_cell.angle_beta   90.00
_cell.angle_gamma   90.00
#
_symmetry.space_group_name_H-M   'P 1'
#
loop_
_entity.id
_entity.type
_entity.pdbx_description
1 polymer ?
#
loop_
_entity_poly.entity_id
_entity_poly.type
_entity_poly.pdbx_seq_one_letter_code
_entity_poly.pdbx_strand_id
1 'polypeptide(L)'
;TLQQALKLLELPRTVGEYEGKVMKVSVGRFGPYIAHDGKFISLKKTDDPMTVTYERCIELIKEKAEKDSKNLIREFSDNLRIVRDRWGHPTVWYKRKYYKIAAQTDPTTLTEADCLKIAGVDVEKEAAKAKKTTAKKK
;
A
#
# COMPACT_ATOMS: atom_id res chain seq x y z
N THR A 1 9.04 30.29 17.00
CA THR A 1 9.08 31.77 16.94
C THR A 1 8.14 32.28 15.85
N LEU A 2 7.78 33.57 15.83
CA LEU A 2 6.90 34.17 14.80
C LEU A 2 7.34 33.81 13.37
N GLN A 3 8.64 33.87 13.09
CA GLN A 3 9.21 33.53 11.79
C GLN A 3 8.97 32.07 11.37
N GLN A 4 8.96 31.12 12.32
CA GLN A 4 8.64 29.72 12.02
C GLN A 4 7.14 29.55 11.70
N ALA A 5 6.27 30.28 12.40
CA ALA A 5 4.82 30.23 12.17
C ALA A 5 4.43 30.78 10.78
N LEU A 6 5.07 31.87 10.35
CA LEU A 6 4.86 32.43 9.00
C LEU A 6 5.28 31.45 7.90
N LYS A 7 6.41 30.77 8.05
CA LYS A 7 6.89 29.73 7.12
C LYS A 7 5.91 28.56 6.97
N LEU A 8 5.27 28.15 8.07
CA LEU A 8 4.28 27.07 8.05
C LEU A 8 3.01 27.43 7.27
N LEU A 9 2.71 28.72 7.13
CA LEU A 9 1.54 29.24 6.42
C LEU A 9 1.73 29.23 4.90
N GLU A 10 2.97 29.10 4.41
CA GLU A 10 3.32 29.06 2.98
C GLU A 10 3.15 27.66 2.34
N LEU A 11 2.82 26.65 3.13
CA LEU A 11 2.52 25.30 2.67
C LEU A 11 1.00 25.19 2.43
N PRO A 12 0.51 24.87 1.22
CA PRO A 12 1.01 23.85 0.29
C PRO A 12 1.89 24.40 -0.84
N ARG A 13 3.13 23.91 -0.93
CA ARG A 13 4.05 24.26 -2.01
C ARG A 13 3.95 23.25 -3.15
N THR A 14 3.78 23.73 -4.38
CA THR A 14 3.91 22.88 -5.58
C THR A 14 5.38 22.79 -5.96
N VAL A 15 5.93 21.57 -6.01
CA VAL A 15 7.35 21.35 -6.36
C VAL A 15 7.52 21.15 -7.87
N GLY A 16 6.52 20.55 -8.52
CA GLY A 16 6.50 20.31 -9.96
C GLY A 16 5.48 19.26 -10.35
N GLU A 17 5.64 18.68 -11.53
CA GLU A 17 4.82 17.60 -12.05
C GLU A 17 5.68 16.38 -12.37
N TYR A 18 5.25 15.20 -11.95
CA TYR A 18 5.92 13.93 -12.23
C TYR A 18 4.90 12.95 -12.82
N GLU A 19 5.24 12.31 -13.94
CA GLU A 19 4.35 11.39 -14.67
C GLU A 19 2.98 12.00 -15.02
N GLY A 20 2.96 13.30 -15.35
CA GLY A 20 1.74 14.04 -15.70
C GLY A 20 0.84 14.36 -14.50
N LYS A 21 1.35 14.21 -13.27
CA LYS A 21 0.60 14.43 -12.04
C LYS A 21 1.34 15.41 -11.13
N VAL A 22 0.59 16.36 -10.57
CA VAL A 22 1.14 17.43 -9.73
C VAL A 22 1.68 16.87 -8.42
N MET A 23 2.92 17.24 -8.09
CA MET A 23 3.56 16.96 -6.80
C MET A 23 3.45 18.18 -5.89
N LYS A 24 2.76 18.01 -4.76
CA LYS A 24 2.61 19.05 -3.75
C LYS A 24 3.23 18.61 -2.44
N VAL A 25 3.96 19.50 -1.79
CA VAL A 25 4.50 19.28 -0.44
C VAL A 25 3.65 20.04 0.55
N SER A 26 3.27 19.36 1.63
CA SER A 26 2.41 19.89 2.67
C SER A 26 2.72 19.24 4.00
N VAL A 27 2.28 19.87 5.09
CA VAL A 27 2.41 19.33 6.45
C VAL A 27 1.05 18.90 6.94
N GLY A 28 0.93 17.63 7.34
CA GLY A 28 -0.31 17.05 7.86
C GLY A 28 -0.14 16.58 9.31
N ARG A 29 -1.17 15.90 9.84
CA ARG A 29 -1.18 15.36 11.21
C ARG A 29 0.00 14.43 11.52
N PHE A 30 0.50 13.71 10.53
CA PHE A 30 1.61 12.75 10.67
C PHE A 30 2.98 13.32 10.27
N GLY A 31 3.05 14.64 10.04
CA GLY A 31 4.28 15.33 9.60
C GLY A 31 4.24 15.74 8.12
N PRO A 32 5.39 16.21 7.59
CA PRO A 32 5.52 16.64 6.20
C PRO A 32 5.39 15.46 5.22
N TYR A 33 4.69 15.68 4.12
CA TYR A 33 4.44 14.69 3.09
C TYR A 33 4.40 15.30 1.68
N ILE A 34 4.63 14.44 0.69
CA ILE A 34 4.44 14.70 -0.73
C ILE A 34 3.11 14.06 -1.14
N ALA A 35 2.20 14.86 -1.69
CA ALA A 35 1.00 14.41 -2.38
C ALA A 35 1.32 14.26 -3.86
N HIS A 36 1.17 13.05 -4.38
CA HIS A 36 1.30 12.72 -5.80
C HIS A 36 0.29 11.64 -6.15
N ASP A 37 -0.56 11.86 -7.15
CA ASP A 37 -1.53 10.86 -7.63
C ASP A 37 -2.47 10.25 -6.57
N GLY A 38 -2.93 11.05 -5.61
CA GLY A 38 -3.73 10.55 -4.48
C GLY A 38 -2.95 9.65 -3.50
N LYS A 39 -1.66 9.45 -3.72
CA LYS A 39 -0.73 8.81 -2.78
C LYS A 39 -0.06 9.89 -1.92
N PHE A 40 0.15 9.55 -0.66
CA PHE A 40 0.81 10.39 0.32
C PHE A 40 2.13 9.74 0.74
N ILE A 41 3.24 10.34 0.37
CA ILE A 41 4.59 9.86 0.67
C ILE A 41 5.18 10.73 1.77
N SER A 42 5.42 10.17 2.95
CA SER A 42 6.04 10.89 4.06
C SER A 42 7.48 11.28 3.73
N LEU A 43 7.85 12.53 4.02
CA LEU A 43 9.23 13.00 3.93
C LEU A 43 10.07 12.37 5.05
N LYS A 44 11.34 12.07 4.77
CA LYS A 44 12.26 11.58 5.81
C LYS A 44 12.61 12.73 6.75
N LYS A 45 13.02 12.40 7.99
CA LYS A 45 13.39 13.41 9.00
C LYS A 45 14.54 14.34 8.58
N THR A 46 15.32 13.93 7.58
CA THR A 46 16.43 14.69 7.00
C THR A 46 15.99 15.72 5.96
N ASP A 47 14.80 15.55 5.38
CA ASP A 47 14.30 16.37 4.29
C ASP A 47 13.36 17.44 4.85
N ASP A 48 13.66 18.72 4.58
CA ASP A 48 12.84 19.85 5.00
C ASP A 48 11.73 20.12 3.95
N PRO A 49 10.44 20.16 4.34
CA PRO A 49 9.34 20.45 3.42
C PRO A 49 9.46 21.80 2.69
N MET A 50 10.22 22.76 3.24
CA MET A 50 10.40 24.08 2.65
C MET A 50 11.51 24.11 1.59
N THR A 51 12.48 23.19 1.63
CA THR A 51 13.65 23.19 0.74
C THR A 51 13.77 21.94 -0.12
N VAL A 52 12.88 20.95 0.05
CA VAL A 52 12.91 19.72 -0.73
C VAL A 52 12.88 19.99 -2.24
N THR A 53 13.79 19.34 -2.95
CA THR A 53 13.95 19.48 -4.39
C THR A 53 13.03 18.52 -5.15
N TYR A 54 12.80 18.83 -6.43
CA TYR A 54 12.02 17.99 -7.34
C TYR A 54 12.60 16.57 -7.45
N GLU A 55 13.92 16.45 -7.63
CA GLU A 55 14.61 15.16 -7.74
C GLU A 55 14.42 14.32 -6.47
N ARG A 56 14.55 14.94 -5.29
CA ARG A 56 14.35 14.26 -4.02
C ARG A 56 12.92 13.76 -3.84
N CYS A 57 11.93 14.51 -4.32
CA CYS A 57 10.54 14.06 -4.30
C CYS A 57 10.36 12.81 -5.16
N ILE A 58 10.97 12.77 -6.35
CA ILE A 58 10.93 11.61 -7.24
C ILE A 58 11.58 10.39 -6.60
N GLU A 59 12.74 10.56 -5.97
CA GLU A 59 13.43 9.47 -5.25
C GLU A 59 12.51 8.83 -4.20
N LEU A 60 11.84 9.65 -3.39
CA LEU A 60 10.93 9.17 -2.35
C LEU A 60 9.70 8.46 -2.93
N ILE A 61 9.17 8.96 -4.05
CA ILE A 61 8.06 8.32 -4.77
C ILE A 61 8.49 6.95 -5.31
N LYS A 62 9.66 6.86 -5.94
CA LYS A 62 10.23 5.62 -6.46
C LYS A 62 10.52 4.61 -5.34
N GLU A 63 11.13 5.07 -4.25
CA GLU A 63 11.41 4.21 -3.08
C GLU A 63 10.11 3.63 -2.49
N LYS A 64 9.04 4.43 -2.45
CA LYS A 64 7.72 3.98 -2.00
C LYS A 64 7.12 2.95 -2.95
N ALA A 65 7.19 3.20 -4.26
CA ALA A 65 6.73 2.27 -5.29
C ALA A 65 7.49 0.94 -5.23
N GLU A 66 8.82 0.97 -5.08
CA GLU A 66 9.63 -0.23 -4.92
C GLU A 66 9.29 -1.03 -3.66
N LYS A 67 9.04 -0.35 -2.53
CA LYS A 67 8.61 -1.02 -1.30
C LYS A 67 7.26 -1.70 -1.50
N ASP A 68 6.33 -1.03 -2.17
CA ASP A 68 5.02 -1.60 -2.46
C ASP A 68 5.12 -2.81 -3.40
N SER A 69 5.98 -2.75 -4.43
CA SER A 69 6.28 -3.89 -5.32
C SER A 69 7.00 -5.04 -4.60
N LYS A 70 7.95 -4.76 -3.70
CA LYS A 70 8.64 -5.79 -2.91
C LYS A 70 7.69 -6.50 -1.93
N ASN A 71 6.69 -5.78 -1.43
CA ASN A 71 5.68 -6.35 -0.54
C ASN A 71 4.70 -7.25 -1.28
N LEU A 72 4.41 -6.97 -2.55
CA LEU A 72 3.51 -7.77 -3.38
C LEU A 72 4.29 -8.89 -4.10
N ILE A 73 4.08 -10.14 -3.69
CA ILE A 73 4.71 -11.29 -4.35
C ILE A 73 3.89 -11.72 -5.57
N ARG A 74 2.56 -11.80 -5.42
CA ARG A 74 1.64 -12.24 -6.49
C ARG A 74 0.23 -11.76 -6.20
N GLU A 75 -0.49 -11.31 -7.22
CA GLU A 75 -1.94 -11.06 -7.15
C GLU A 75 -2.71 -12.09 -7.98
N PHE A 76 -3.89 -12.44 -7.50
CA PHE A 76 -4.88 -13.27 -8.19
C PHE A 76 -6.21 -12.51 -8.26
N SER A 77 -7.10 -12.90 -9.18
CA SER A 77 -8.32 -12.15 -9.54
C SER A 77 -9.40 -12.08 -8.45
N ASP A 78 -9.35 -12.92 -7.41
CA ASP A 78 -10.42 -13.06 -6.40
C ASP A 78 -10.14 -12.37 -5.05
N ASN A 79 -9.44 -11.23 -5.05
CA ASN A 79 -8.98 -10.55 -3.83
C ASN A 79 -8.02 -11.41 -2.99
N LEU A 80 -7.31 -12.31 -3.66
CA LEU A 80 -6.29 -13.16 -3.10
C LEU A 80 -4.94 -12.59 -3.55
N ARG A 81 -4.12 -12.17 -2.59
CA ARG A 81 -2.76 -11.70 -2.89
C ARG A 81 -1.77 -12.32 -1.91
N ILE A 82 -0.61 -12.70 -2.42
CA ILE A 82 0.53 -13.13 -1.61
C ILE A 82 1.34 -11.88 -1.30
N VAL A 83 1.37 -11.53 -0.03
CA VAL A 83 2.03 -10.33 0.48
C VAL A 83 3.06 -10.74 1.53
N ARG A 84 4.20 -10.05 1.55
CA ARG A 84 5.15 -10.16 2.67
C ARG A 84 4.62 -9.37 3.85
N ASP A 85 4.50 -10.02 5.01
CA ASP A 85 4.17 -9.35 6.25
C ASP A 85 5.32 -8.41 6.70
N ARG A 86 5.09 -7.59 7.74
CA ARG A 86 6.07 -6.66 8.32
C ARG A 86 7.41 -7.30 8.67
N TRP A 87 7.43 -8.61 8.94
CA TRP A 87 8.62 -9.41 9.25
C TRP A 87 9.18 -10.22 8.08
N GLY A 88 8.67 -10.02 6.86
CA GLY A 88 9.17 -10.67 5.65
C GLY A 88 8.62 -12.08 5.40
N HIS A 89 7.74 -12.59 6.25
CA HIS A 89 7.07 -13.87 6.04
C HIS A 89 6.06 -13.78 4.89
N PRO A 90 6.04 -14.75 3.96
CA PRO A 90 5.00 -14.81 2.94
C PRO A 90 3.66 -15.14 3.59
N THR A 91 2.67 -14.30 3.34
CA THR A 91 1.32 -14.38 3.90
C THR A 91 0.29 -14.23 2.78
N VAL A 92 -0.76 -15.05 2.83
CA VAL A 92 -1.92 -14.88 1.96
C VAL A 92 -2.83 -13.83 2.58
N TRP A 93 -3.07 -12.74 1.87
CA TRP A 93 -4.12 -11.78 2.19
C TRP A 93 -5.37 -12.13 1.38
N TYR A 94 -6.43 -12.50 2.10
CA TYR A 94 -7.71 -12.88 1.52
C TYR A 94 -8.84 -12.24 2.32
N LYS A 95 -9.76 -11.54 1.65
CA LYS A 95 -10.97 -10.95 2.26
C LYS A 95 -10.71 -10.25 3.61
N ARG A 96 -9.65 -9.42 3.68
CA ARG A 96 -9.19 -8.66 4.88
C ARG A 96 -8.56 -9.50 6.00
N LYS A 97 -8.26 -10.77 5.79
CA LYS A 97 -7.53 -11.63 6.74
C LYS A 97 -6.17 -12.02 6.19
N TYR A 98 -5.21 -12.18 7.10
CA TYR A 98 -3.85 -12.63 6.81
C TYR A 98 -3.68 -14.07 7.29
N TYR A 99 -3.19 -14.94 6.42
CA TYR A 99 -2.91 -16.34 6.71
C TYR A 99 -1.44 -16.63 6.47
N LYS A 100 -0.74 -17.08 7.52
CA LYS A 100 0.70 -17.38 7.47
C LYS A 100 0.94 -18.65 6.64
N ILE A 101 1.85 -18.58 5.68
CA ILE A 101 2.32 -19.76 4.95
C ILE A 101 3.46 -20.37 5.76
N ALA A 102 3.48 -21.69 5.91
CA ALA A 102 4.59 -22.39 6.55
C ALA A 102 5.88 -22.16 5.74
N ALA A 103 7.01 -21.95 6.42
CA ALA A 103 8.29 -21.54 5.83
C ALA A 103 8.93 -22.55 4.85
N GLN A 104 8.25 -23.67 4.56
CA GLN A 104 8.75 -24.80 3.78
C GLN A 104 8.17 -24.85 2.36
N THR A 105 7.34 -23.89 1.95
CA THR A 105 6.72 -23.85 0.62
C THR A 105 6.98 -22.52 -0.07
N ASP A 106 7.57 -22.59 -1.27
CA ASP A 106 7.97 -21.41 -2.04
C ASP A 106 6.75 -20.60 -2.52
N PRO A 107 6.69 -19.30 -2.22
CA PRO A 107 5.53 -18.45 -2.51
C PRO A 107 5.32 -18.13 -3.99
N THR A 108 6.23 -18.54 -4.87
CA THR A 108 6.17 -18.37 -6.32
C THR A 108 5.45 -19.52 -7.03
N THR A 109 5.41 -20.71 -6.42
CA THR A 109 4.80 -21.92 -7.01
C THR A 109 3.36 -22.16 -6.53
N LEU A 110 2.90 -21.45 -5.50
CA LEU A 110 1.54 -21.63 -4.98
C LEU A 110 0.47 -21.21 -6.00
N THR A 111 -0.42 -22.15 -6.27
CA THR A 111 -1.64 -21.99 -7.07
C THR A 111 -2.77 -21.37 -6.25
N GLU A 112 -3.76 -20.77 -6.91
CA GLU A 112 -4.97 -20.20 -6.27
C GLU A 112 -5.64 -21.20 -5.33
N ALA A 113 -5.65 -22.49 -5.71
CA ALA A 113 -6.20 -23.60 -4.95
C ALA A 113 -5.53 -23.82 -3.58
N ASP A 114 -4.21 -23.59 -3.48
CA ASP A 114 -3.48 -23.82 -2.23
C ASP A 114 -3.60 -22.63 -1.28
N CYS A 115 -3.71 -21.43 -1.83
CA CYS A 115 -3.99 -20.23 -1.05
C CYS A 115 -5.39 -20.27 -0.41
N LEU A 116 -6.37 -20.88 -1.09
CA LEU A 116 -7.72 -21.11 -0.55
C LEU A 116 -7.73 -22.14 0.60
N LYS A 117 -6.92 -23.20 0.51
CA LYS A 117 -6.74 -24.17 1.61
C LYS A 117 -6.12 -23.52 2.85
N ILE A 118 -5.11 -22.67 2.65
CA ILE A 118 -4.41 -21.95 3.73
C ILE A 118 -5.34 -20.93 4.42
N ALA A 119 -6.28 -20.34 3.68
CA ALA A 119 -7.29 -19.45 4.24
C ALA A 119 -8.29 -20.15 5.20
N GLY A 120 -8.16 -21.47 5.40
CA GLY A 120 -9.07 -22.27 6.22
C GLY A 120 -10.48 -22.28 5.63
N VAL A 121 -10.58 -22.06 4.32
CA VAL A 121 -11.84 -22.05 3.58
C VAL A 121 -11.98 -23.42 2.94
N ASP A 122 -12.84 -24.26 3.52
CA ASP A 122 -13.44 -25.36 2.79
C ASP A 122 -14.10 -24.76 1.54
N VAL A 123 -13.69 -25.21 0.35
CA VAL A 123 -14.20 -24.78 -0.97
C VAL A 123 -15.75 -24.83 -1.01
N GLU A 124 -16.35 -25.67 -0.18
CA GLU A 124 -17.80 -25.85 -0.04
C GLU A 124 -18.51 -24.75 0.78
N LYS A 125 -17.86 -24.08 1.74
CA LYS A 125 -18.50 -23.08 2.62
C LYS A 125 -18.65 -21.71 1.97
N GLU A 126 -17.80 -21.36 1.01
CA GLU A 126 -18.00 -20.15 0.18
C GLU A 126 -19.02 -20.35 -0.94
N ALA A 127 -19.06 -21.53 -1.56
CA ALA A 127 -20.15 -21.88 -2.48
C ALA A 127 -21.53 -21.83 -1.78
N ALA A 128 -21.60 -22.22 -0.50
CA ALA A 128 -22.82 -22.14 0.31
C ALA A 128 -23.20 -20.70 0.71
N LYS A 129 -22.24 -19.80 0.94
CA LYS A 129 -22.52 -18.38 1.23
C LYS A 129 -22.90 -17.58 -0.01
N ALA A 130 -22.26 -17.84 -1.16
CA ALA A 130 -22.63 -17.26 -2.44
C ALA A 130 -24.07 -17.62 -2.84
N LYS A 131 -24.53 -18.85 -2.56
CA LYS A 131 -25.93 -19.28 -2.78
C LYS A 131 -26.94 -18.64 -1.80
N LYS A 132 -26.53 -18.21 -0.60
CA LYS A 132 -27.44 -17.54 0.36
C LYS A 132 -27.67 -16.07 0.04
N THR A 133 -26.72 -15.38 -0.59
CA THR A 133 -26.87 -13.96 -0.97
C THR A 133 -27.74 -13.74 -2.20
N THR A 134 -27.93 -14.73 -3.08
CA THR A 134 -28.84 -14.64 -4.24
C THR A 134 -30.28 -15.06 -3.93
N ALA A 135 -30.57 -15.64 -2.76
CA ALA A 135 -31.92 -16.14 -2.40
C ALA A 135 -32.75 -15.16 -1.55
N LYS A 136 -32.29 -13.93 -1.31
CA LYS A 136 -33.04 -12.92 -0.54
C LYS A 136 -33.19 -11.60 -1.30
N LYS A 137 -33.70 -11.69 -2.53
CA LYS A 137 -34.28 -10.55 -3.23
C LYS A 137 -35.44 -11.02 -4.10
N LYS A 138 -36.55 -11.35 -3.45
CA LYS A 138 -37.90 -11.22 -4.00
C LYS A 138 -38.89 -11.07 -2.86
#